data_AF-A0AAN8XMH0-F1
#
_entry.id   AF-A0AAN8XMH0-F1
#
_cell.length_a   1.000
_cell.length_b   1.000
_cell.length_c   1.000
_cell.angle_alpha   90.00
_cell.angle_beta   90.00
_cell.angle_gamma   90.00
#
_symmetry.space_group_name_H-M   'P 1'
#
loop_
_entity.id
_entity.type
_entity.pdbx_description
1 polymer ?
#
loop_
_entity_poly.entity_id
_entity_poly.type
_entity_poly.pdbx_seq_one_letter_code
_entity_poly.pdbx_strand_id
1 'polypeptide(L)'
;VGWTWTRLLLSMNQTQIRAWINCADYDKQTLAGHIDLQIPEGSLLYFRQEPGLKNKLIGSIQMAKLMNYSVKDRVWKCSYDSQFGPGWRPPLLG
;
A
#
# COMPACT_ATOMS: atom_id res chain seq x y z
N VAL A 1 -23.97 -0.74 7.90
CA VAL A 1 -22.61 -0.36 8.33
C VAL A 1 -21.65 -0.85 7.26
N GLY A 2 -21.01 0.07 6.53
CA GLY A 2 -20.26 -0.25 5.31
C GLY A 2 -18.81 -0.63 5.60
N TRP A 3 -18.22 -1.41 4.70
CA TRP A 3 -16.79 -1.70 4.72
C TRP A 3 -15.99 -0.44 4.36
N THR A 4 -15.05 -0.04 5.22
CA THR A 4 -14.11 1.03 4.90
C THR A 4 -12.91 0.44 4.18
N TRP A 5 -12.66 0.89 2.95
CA TRP A 5 -11.47 0.50 2.20
C TRP A 5 -10.30 1.41 2.53
N THR A 6 -9.14 0.80 2.75
CA THR A 6 -7.88 1.51 3.03
C THR A 6 -6.85 1.20 1.96
N ARG A 7 -6.20 2.23 1.44
CA ARG A 7 -5.02 2.12 0.57
C ARG A 7 -3.77 2.34 1.41
N LEU A 8 -2.81 1.42 1.31
CA LEU A 8 -1.53 1.50 1.99
C LEU A 8 -0.42 1.44 0.93
N LEU A 9 0.56 2.34 1.06
CA LEU A 9 1.81 2.30 0.32
C LEU A 9 2.94 2.41 1.32
N LEU A 10 3.87 1.45 1.23
CA LEU A 10 5.13 1.49 1.93
C LEU A 10 6.21 1.61 0.86
N SER A 11 7.02 2.66 0.96
CA SER A 11 8.21 2.84 0.13
C SER A 11 9.42 2.83 1.03
N MET A 12 10.36 1.93 0.72
CA MET A 12 11.56 1.74 1.50
C MET A 12 12.75 2.14 0.64
N ASN A 13 13.59 3.01 1.19
CA ASN A 13 14.96 3.23 0.76
C ASN A 13 15.87 2.78 1.90
N GLN A 14 17.12 2.43 1.60
CA GLN A 14 18.13 1.84 2.48
C GLN A 14 18.09 2.31 3.95
N THR A 15 17.85 3.60 4.19
CA THR A 15 17.82 4.19 5.54
C THR A 15 16.47 4.84 5.92
N GLN A 16 15.46 4.76 5.05
CA GLN A 16 14.18 5.46 5.25
C GLN A 16 12.99 4.63 4.82
N ILE A 17 11.95 4.63 5.66
CA ILE A 17 10.62 4.14 5.29
C ILE A 17 9.67 5.33 5.17
N ARG A 18 8.90 5.34 4.09
CA ARG A 18 7.79 6.26 3.87
C ARG A 18 6.50 5.47 3.77
N ALA A 19 5.49 5.91 4.49
CA ALA A 19 4.17 5.33 4.46
C ALA A 19 3.15 6.35 3.95
N TRP A 20 2.16 5.87 3.21
CA TRP A 20 0.97 6.64 2.89
C TRP A 20 -0.25 5.77 3.17
N ILE A 21 -1.21 6.31 3.92
CA ILE A 21 -2.49 5.65 4.19
C ILE A 21 -3.59 6.55 3.65
N ASN A 22 -4.34 6.04 2.67
CA ASN A 22 -5.36 6.79 1.96
C ASN A 22 -4.78 8.11 1.42
N CYS A 23 -5.23 9.24 1.97
CA CYS A 23 -4.81 10.58 1.57
C CYS A 23 -4.02 11.33 2.62
N ALA A 24 -3.78 10.70 3.77
CA ALA A 24 -2.84 11.21 4.75
C ALA A 24 -1.43 10.86 4.29
N ASP A 25 -0.58 11.89 4.22
CA ASP A 25 0.85 11.72 4.11
C ASP A 25 1.37 11.38 5.50
N TYR A 26 2.12 10.28 5.65
CA TYR A 26 2.75 9.95 6.93
C TYR A 26 4.23 10.29 6.91
N ASP A 27 4.72 10.43 8.14
CA ASP A 27 6.05 10.89 8.45
C ASP A 27 7.14 9.92 7.96
N LYS A 28 8.29 10.49 7.60
CA LYS A 28 9.46 9.70 7.15
C LYS A 28 10.12 9.12 8.39
N GLN A 29 10.15 7.80 8.50
CA GLN A 29 10.87 7.13 9.58
C GLN A 29 12.29 6.82 9.11
N THR A 30 13.28 7.43 9.78
CA THR A 30 14.68 7.04 9.61
C THR A 30 14.91 5.73 10.34
N LEU A 31 15.48 4.77 9.62
CA LEU A 31 15.83 3.47 10.18
C LEU A 31 17.09 3.57 11.02
N ALA A 32 17.17 2.77 12.08
CA ALA A 32 18.35 2.70 12.95
C ALA A 32 19.60 2.16 12.23
N GLY A 33 19.46 1.64 11.01
CA GLY A 33 20.56 1.12 10.20
C GLY A 33 20.18 1.02 8.72
N HIS A 34 21.11 0.45 7.95
CA HIS A 34 20.91 0.16 6.54
C HIS A 34 20.11 -1.14 6.38
N ILE A 35 19.00 -1.08 5.66
CA ILE A 35 18.24 -2.26 5.23
C ILE A 35 18.62 -2.58 3.79
N ASP A 36 19.25 -3.74 3.60
CA ASP A 36 19.36 -4.38 2.29
C ASP A 36 18.19 -5.35 2.13
N LEU A 37 17.05 -4.83 1.64
CA LEU A 37 15.85 -5.64 1.43
C LEU A 37 15.97 -6.37 0.10
N GLN A 38 16.50 -7.58 0.14
CA GLN A 38 16.48 -8.49 -0.99
C GLN A 38 15.29 -9.44 -0.86
N ILE A 39 14.42 -9.46 -1.87
CA ILE A 39 13.26 -10.36 -1.91
C ILE A 39 13.64 -11.53 -2.82
N PRO A 40 13.85 -12.74 -2.26
CA PRO A 40 14.28 -13.90 -3.04
C PRO A 40 13.31 -14.23 -4.17
N GLU A 41 13.85 -14.75 -5.27
CA GLU A 41 13.05 -15.33 -6.33
C GLU A 41 12.21 -16.50 -5.78
N GLY A 42 10.89 -16.48 -6.03
CA GLY A 42 9.96 -17.47 -5.48
C GLY A 42 9.36 -17.13 -4.11
N SER A 43 9.64 -15.95 -3.56
CA SER A 43 8.99 -15.49 -2.32
C SER A 43 7.47 -15.43 -2.46
N LEU A 44 6.75 -15.84 -1.40
CA LEU A 44 5.30 -15.83 -1.35
C LEU A 44 4.78 -14.61 -0.58
N LEU A 45 3.69 -14.01 -1.07
CA LEU A 45 3.00 -12.93 -0.38
C LEU A 45 1.74 -13.47 0.31
N TYR A 46 1.70 -13.38 1.63
CA TYR A 46 0.60 -13.89 2.45
C TYR A 46 -0.36 -12.75 2.85
N PHE A 47 -1.66 -12.98 2.64
CA PHE A 47 -2.70 -11.98 2.92
C PHE A 47 -3.57 -12.30 4.13
N ARG A 48 -3.64 -13.56 4.54
CA ARG A 48 -4.50 -14.00 5.64
C ARG A 48 -3.71 -14.25 6.91
N GLN A 49 -2.73 -15.14 6.83
CA GLN A 49 -1.95 -15.60 7.97
C GLN A 49 -0.68 -16.24 7.41
N GLU A 50 0.47 -15.81 7.89
CA GLU A 50 1.73 -16.52 7.64
C GLU A 50 1.75 -17.81 8.48
N PRO A 51 2.25 -18.94 7.95
CA PRO A 51 2.43 -20.15 8.73
C PRO A 51 3.23 -19.88 10.02
N GLY A 52 2.66 -20.25 11.17
CA GLY A 52 3.31 -20.07 12.48
C GLY A 52 2.92 -18.79 13.25
N LEU A 53 2.26 -17.81 12.61
CA LEU A 53 1.76 -16.62 13.30
C LEU A 53 0.30 -16.78 13.75
N LYS A 54 -0.07 -16.24 14.91
CA LYS A 54 -1.46 -16.31 15.42
C LYS A 54 -2.39 -15.26 14.82
N ASN A 55 -1.84 -14.12 14.39
CA ASN A 55 -2.62 -13.01 13.89
C ASN A 55 -3.13 -13.31 12.48
N LYS A 56 -4.42 -13.07 12.27
CA LYS A 56 -5.07 -13.25 10.97
C LYS A 56 -5.66 -11.93 10.51
N LEU A 57 -5.47 -11.60 9.24
CA LEU A 57 -6.22 -10.51 8.64
C LEU A 57 -7.70 -10.92 8.57
N ILE A 58 -8.55 -10.13 9.21
CA ILE A 58 -10.01 -10.24 9.11
C ILE A 58 -10.46 -9.13 8.17
N GLY A 59 -10.67 -9.47 6.90
CA GLY A 59 -11.04 -8.50 5.89
C GLY A 59 -10.80 -9.01 4.47
N SER A 60 -10.92 -8.10 3.51
CA SER A 60 -10.67 -8.36 2.10
C SER A 60 -9.48 -7.54 1.61
N ILE A 61 -8.67 -8.13 0.75
CA ILE A 61 -7.64 -7.42 -0.02
C ILE A 61 -8.07 -7.42 -1.47
N GLN A 62 -8.20 -6.22 -2.03
CA GLN A 62 -8.56 -6.05 -3.43
C GLN A 62 -7.34 -6.17 -4.34
N MET A 63 -6.24 -5.53 -3.97
CA MET A 63 -5.01 -5.50 -4.76
C MET A 63 -3.81 -5.38 -3.82
N ALA A 64 -2.75 -6.11 -4.15
CA ALA A 64 -1.44 -5.92 -3.57
C ALA A 64 -0.39 -6.02 -4.68
N LYS A 65 0.57 -5.10 -4.64
CA LYS A 65 1.64 -5.02 -5.62
C LYS A 65 2.94 -4.78 -4.89
N LEU A 66 3.93 -5.59 -5.20
CA LEU A 66 5.31 -5.40 -4.78
C LEU A 66 6.07 -4.73 -5.93
N MET A 67 6.85 -3.70 -5.61
CA MET A 67 7.69 -3.00 -6.57
C MET A 67 9.15 -3.19 -6.15
N ASN A 68 10.03 -3.42 -7.11
CA ASN A 68 11.47 -3.57 -6.88
C ASN A 68 12.21 -2.21 -6.84
N TYR A 69 11.47 -1.11 -6.69
CA TYR A 69 12.02 0.24 -6.58
C TYR A 69 11.25 1.05 -5.55
N SER A 70 11.96 2.00 -4.91
CA SER A 70 11.36 2.97 -4.00
C SER A 70 10.62 4.05 -4.78
N VAL A 71 9.42 4.41 -4.32
CA VAL A 71 8.69 5.58 -4.82
C VAL A 71 8.90 6.78 -3.90
N LYS A 72 9.02 7.97 -4.49
CA LYS A 72 9.21 9.22 -3.73
C LYS A 72 7.89 9.79 -3.24
N ASP A 73 6.82 9.53 -4.00
CA ASP A 73 5.47 10.04 -3.80
C ASP A 73 4.45 8.90 -3.95
N ARG A 74 3.22 9.19 -3.51
CA ARG A 74 2.07 8.29 -3.60
C ARG A 74 1.69 8.01 -5.05
N VAL A 75 1.37 6.75 -5.35
CA VAL A 75 1.01 6.29 -6.71
C VAL A 75 -0.48 6.47 -7.05
N TRP A 76 -1.27 7.02 -6.12
CA TRP A 76 -2.65 7.43 -6.35
C TRP A 76 -2.87 8.88 -5.93
N LYS A 77 -3.88 9.49 -6.53
CA LYS A 77 -4.28 10.86 -6.24
C LYS A 77 -5.40 10.89 -5.21
N CYS A 78 -5.61 12.05 -4.60
CA CYS A 78 -6.56 12.23 -3.50
C CYS A 78 -7.74 13.13 -3.81
N SER A 79 -7.69 13.88 -4.91
CA SER A 79 -8.90 14.45 -5.47
C SER A 79 -9.64 13.38 -6.28
N TYR A 80 -10.97 13.36 -6.14
CA TYR A 80 -11.85 12.39 -6.78
C TYR A 80 -11.67 12.37 -8.30
N ASP A 81 -11.67 13.55 -8.93
CA ASP A 81 -11.63 13.70 -10.39
C ASP A 81 -10.28 13.31 -11.02
N SER A 82 -9.20 13.34 -10.25
CA SER A 82 -7.86 13.12 -10.81
C SER A 82 -7.44 11.63 -10.81
N GLN A 83 -8.19 10.78 -10.09
CA GLN A 83 -7.94 9.35 -9.96
C GLN A 83 -8.49 8.53 -11.12
N PHE A 84 -9.42 9.11 -11.89
CA PHE A 84 -10.10 8.41 -12.97
C PHE A 84 -9.69 8.95 -14.34
N GLY A 85 -9.59 8.07 -15.32
CA GLY A 85 -9.32 8.46 -16.70
C GLY A 85 -10.49 9.24 -17.31
N PRO A 86 -10.29 9.93 -18.45
CA PRO A 86 -11.29 10.82 -19.06
C PRO A 86 -12.62 10.12 -19.46
N GLY A 87 -12.64 8.78 -19.51
CA GLY A 87 -13.84 8.00 -19.80
C GLY A 87 -14.65 7.56 -18.58
N TRP A 88 -14.20 7.83 -17.36
CA TRP A 88 -14.91 7.42 -16.16
C TRP A 88 -16.09 8.36 -15.88
N ARG A 89 -17.25 7.76 -15.59
CA ARG A 89 -18.43 8.50 -15.12
C ARG A 89 -18.82 7.94 -13.75
N PRO A 90 -19.15 8.80 -12.76
CA PRO A 90 -19.68 8.31 -11.50
C PRO A 90 -20.96 7.49 -11.76
N PRO A 91 -21.23 6.44 -10.98
CA PRO A 91 -22.53 5.81 -11.03
C PRO A 91 -23.58 6.88 -10.75
N LEU A 92 -24.61 6.94 -11.59
CA LEU A 92 -25.78 7.78 -11.33
C LEU A 92 -26.41 7.24 -10.05
N LEU A 93 -26.16 7.93 -8.94
CA LEU A 93 -26.91 7.72 -7.71
C LEU A 93 -28.31 8.28 -8.00
N GLY A 94 -29.27 7.37 -8.16
CA GLY A 94 -30.70 7.69 -8.19
C GLY A 94 -31.21 8.11 -6.83
#